data_AF-R2XRD8-F1
#
_entry.id   AF-R2XRD8-F1
#
_cell.length_a   1.000
_cell.length_b   1.000
_cell.length_c   1.000
_cell.angle_alpha   90.00
_cell.angle_beta   90.00
_cell.angle_gamma   90.00
#
_symmetry.space_group_name_H-M   'P 1'
#
loop_
_entity.id
_entity.type
_entity.pdbx_description
1 polymer ?
#
loop_
_entity_poly.entity_id
_entity_poly.type
_entity_poly.pdbx_seq_one_letter_code
_entity_poly.pdbx_strand_id
1 'polypeptide(L)'
;MKNWTTKEIQYLKKNALLAETNVVLNVEQLAKKLGRSAKSVDVKIYKLRRDGQFPPTDFSKSFDPRGRRFTENDDKRIIAMYKKGATYKEIGDSLDRSGQSIAGRIARMKKIGKLRQTAVQRNWTQKEVDILLVNINFDENGFCCNHAELGRLCNRTFEQIVGKINRLRKEGVLEKPKKGTTSIKAKESMNRFNDARFAHIPKKKEESTMKELIQPSFTVESREVTLILTTTIINGHRSEQYFSKDGQLIAQKKPTSVAPEVSK
;
A
#
# COMPACT_ATOMS: atom_id res chain seq x y z
N MET A 1 -11.95 -5.42 35.81
CA MET A 1 -12.83 -4.22 35.66
C MET A 1 -13.45 -3.90 37.01
N LYS A 2 -13.43 -2.64 37.46
CA LYS A 2 -14.03 -2.23 38.75
C LYS A 2 -15.56 -2.23 38.65
N ASN A 3 -16.24 -3.01 39.48
CA ASN A 3 -17.70 -3.08 39.52
C ASN A 3 -18.30 -1.76 40.03
N TRP A 4 -19.49 -1.40 39.57
CA TRP A 4 -20.21 -0.21 40.02
C TRP A 4 -20.96 -0.50 41.31
N THR A 5 -20.66 0.26 42.37
CA THR A 5 -21.39 0.17 43.64
C THR A 5 -22.68 0.99 43.57
N THR A 6 -23.65 0.65 44.42
CA THR A 6 -24.92 1.38 44.53
C THR A 6 -24.72 2.86 44.89
N LYS A 7 -23.74 3.16 45.76
CA LYS A 7 -23.38 4.53 46.15
C LYS A 7 -22.84 5.34 44.96
N GLU A 8 -21.96 4.76 44.15
CA GLU A 8 -21.44 5.44 42.94
C GLU A 8 -22.55 5.70 41.92
N ILE A 9 -23.51 4.78 41.77
CA ILE A 9 -24.66 4.95 40.87
C ILE A 9 -25.58 6.07 41.36
N GLN A 10 -25.88 6.11 42.67
CA GLN A 10 -26.69 7.17 43.27
C GLN A 10 -26.01 8.53 43.15
N TYR A 11 -24.70 8.59 43.39
CA TYR A 11 -23.92 9.82 43.20
C TYR A 11 -24.01 10.32 41.75
N LEU A 12 -23.85 9.42 40.78
CA LEU A 12 -23.92 9.74 39.35
C LEU A 12 -25.31 10.27 38.96
N LYS A 13 -26.40 9.66 39.45
CA LYS A 13 -27.77 10.14 39.20
C LYS A 13 -28.02 11.53 39.76
N LYS A 14 -27.53 11.82 40.98
CA LYS A 14 -27.78 13.09 41.66
C LYS A 14 -26.97 14.26 41.10
N ASN A 15 -25.75 14.00 40.62
CA ASN A 15 -24.79 15.05 40.25
C ASN A 15 -24.58 15.18 38.73
N ALA A 16 -25.28 14.39 37.90
CA ALA A 16 -25.20 14.55 36.46
C ALA A 16 -25.92 15.82 36.00
N LEU A 17 -25.17 16.71 35.34
CA LEU A 17 -25.72 17.90 34.72
C LEU A 17 -26.19 17.55 33.31
N LEU A 18 -27.49 17.59 33.09
CA LEU A 18 -28.11 17.27 31.80
C LEU A 18 -28.31 18.54 30.97
N ALA A 19 -27.92 18.49 29.70
CA ALA A 19 -28.33 19.46 28.69
C ALA A 19 -29.81 19.26 28.30
N GLU A 20 -30.35 20.16 27.48
CA GLU A 20 -31.71 20.03 26.90
C GLU A 20 -31.92 18.71 26.12
N THR A 21 -30.83 18.18 25.55
CA THR A 21 -30.79 16.88 24.84
C THR A 21 -30.69 15.68 25.79
N ASN A 22 -30.66 15.88 27.10
CA ASN A 22 -30.34 14.89 28.13
C ASN A 22 -28.92 14.30 28.01
N VAL A 23 -27.99 14.99 27.32
CA VAL A 23 -26.55 14.65 27.36
C VAL A 23 -25.97 15.11 28.69
N VAL A 24 -25.13 14.27 29.31
CA VAL A 24 -24.43 14.63 30.55
C VAL A 24 -23.24 15.51 30.19
N LEU A 25 -23.20 16.75 30.66
CA LEU A 25 -22.16 17.72 30.32
C LEU A 25 -20.90 17.58 31.19
N ASN A 26 -21.05 17.11 32.43
CA ASN A 26 -19.98 17.09 33.43
C ASN A 26 -19.33 15.71 33.62
N VAL A 27 -19.24 14.89 32.56
CA VAL A 27 -18.71 13.51 32.63
C VAL A 27 -17.29 13.48 33.21
N GLU A 28 -16.42 14.42 32.84
CA GLU A 28 -15.05 14.47 33.34
C GLU A 28 -14.97 14.77 34.83
N GLN A 29 -15.83 15.66 35.33
CA GLN A 29 -15.90 15.99 36.76
C GLN A 29 -16.40 14.80 37.58
N LEU A 30 -17.45 14.11 37.09
CA LEU A 30 -17.96 12.88 37.69
C LEU A 30 -16.89 11.79 37.72
N ALA A 31 -16.15 11.62 36.63
CA ALA A 31 -15.07 10.65 36.51
C ALA A 31 -13.95 10.92 37.51
N LYS A 32 -13.51 12.18 37.64
CA LYS A 32 -12.50 12.61 38.61
C LYS A 32 -12.94 12.31 40.05
N LYS A 33 -14.19 12.60 40.41
CA LYS A 33 -14.70 12.36 41.78
C LYS A 33 -14.87 10.87 42.10
N LEU A 34 -15.25 10.06 41.13
CA LEU A 34 -15.45 8.61 41.30
C LEU A 34 -14.15 7.79 41.16
N GLY A 35 -13.03 8.44 40.80
CA GLY A 35 -11.76 7.76 40.53
C GLY A 35 -11.87 6.77 39.37
N ARG A 36 -12.59 7.15 38.31
CA ARG A 36 -12.84 6.32 37.12
C ARG A 36 -12.46 7.10 35.86
N SER A 37 -12.27 6.40 34.74
CA SER A 37 -12.12 7.06 33.44
C SER A 37 -13.45 7.64 32.95
N ALA A 38 -13.40 8.75 32.22
CA ALA A 38 -14.59 9.36 31.59
C ALA A 38 -15.37 8.34 30.74
N LYS A 39 -14.65 7.50 29.99
CA LYS A 39 -15.24 6.43 29.19
C LYS A 39 -16.05 5.41 30.02
N SER A 40 -15.57 5.07 31.23
CA SER A 40 -16.28 4.15 32.12
C SER A 40 -17.60 4.76 32.61
N VAL A 41 -17.59 6.06 32.91
CA VAL A 41 -18.78 6.84 33.29
C VAL A 41 -19.78 6.90 32.13
N ASP A 42 -19.33 7.21 30.91
CA ASP A 42 -20.19 7.23 29.71
C ASP A 42 -20.89 5.89 29.46
N VAL A 43 -20.13 4.79 29.53
CA VAL A 43 -20.68 3.45 29.34
C VAL A 43 -21.71 3.13 30.42
N LYS A 44 -21.49 3.59 31.66
CA LYS A 44 -22.46 3.39 32.73
C LYS A 44 -23.73 4.21 32.52
N ILE A 45 -23.61 5.48 32.13
CA ILE A 45 -24.75 6.33 31.78
C ILE A 45 -25.56 5.68 30.66
N TYR A 46 -24.89 5.17 29.61
CA TYR A 46 -25.55 4.45 28.53
C TYR A 46 -26.35 3.22 29.02
N LYS A 47 -25.77 2.41 29.92
CA LYS A 47 -26.47 1.28 30.53
C LYS A 47 -27.67 1.74 31.37
N LEU A 48 -27.49 2.77 32.20
CA LEU A 48 -28.60 3.31 33.00
C LEU A 48 -29.75 3.85 32.14
N ARG A 49 -29.47 4.42 30.96
CA ARG A 49 -30.50 4.81 29.99
C ARG A 49 -31.24 3.62 29.43
N ARG A 50 -30.53 2.54 29.09
CA ARG A 50 -31.15 1.27 28.64
C ARG A 50 -32.04 0.66 29.72
N ASP A 51 -31.66 0.80 30.98
CA ASP A 51 -32.40 0.30 32.14
C ASP A 51 -33.53 1.25 32.59
N GLY A 52 -33.79 2.35 31.86
CA GLY A 52 -34.83 3.34 32.19
C GLY A 52 -34.52 4.22 33.42
N GLN A 53 -33.32 4.09 33.99
CA GLN A 53 -32.90 4.82 35.20
C GLN A 53 -32.27 6.19 34.89
N PHE A 54 -32.15 6.54 33.61
CA PHE A 54 -31.69 7.83 33.12
C PHE A 54 -32.53 8.22 31.89
N PRO A 55 -32.84 9.52 31.68
CA PRO A 55 -33.60 9.95 30.53
C PRO A 55 -32.87 9.64 29.21
N PRO A 56 -33.61 9.23 28.16
CA PRO A 56 -33.05 8.97 26.85
C PRO A 56 -32.52 10.27 26.24
N THR A 57 -31.45 10.16 25.45
CA THR A 57 -30.88 11.30 24.75
C THR A 57 -31.75 11.70 23.57
N ASP A 58 -32.16 12.96 23.53
CA ASP A 58 -32.95 13.54 22.45
C ASP A 58 -32.09 14.56 21.68
N PHE A 59 -31.44 14.08 20.62
CA PHE A 59 -30.61 14.93 19.76
C PHE A 59 -31.42 15.85 18.83
N SER A 60 -32.76 15.77 18.81
CA SER A 60 -33.59 16.72 18.05
C SER A 60 -33.47 18.14 18.61
N LYS A 61 -33.32 18.25 19.94
CA LYS A 61 -33.11 19.50 20.68
C LYS A 61 -31.65 19.95 20.73
N SER A 62 -30.76 19.30 19.97
CA SER A 62 -29.34 19.66 19.97
C SER A 62 -29.13 20.97 19.21
N PHE A 63 -28.59 21.98 19.90
CA PHE A 63 -28.14 23.23 19.29
C PHE A 63 -27.04 22.97 18.24
N ASP A 64 -26.04 22.13 18.56
CA ASP A 64 -25.00 21.74 17.60
C ASP A 64 -25.56 20.72 16.58
N PRO A 65 -25.52 21.02 15.27
CA PRO A 65 -25.90 20.10 14.22
C PRO A 65 -24.89 18.95 14.04
N ARG A 66 -23.70 18.98 14.63
CA ARG A 66 -22.73 17.88 14.56
C ARG A 66 -23.25 16.65 15.31
N GLY A 67 -23.29 15.50 14.62
CA GLY A 67 -23.73 14.22 15.20
C GLY A 67 -25.25 14.00 15.25
N ARG A 68 -26.09 14.99 14.97
CA ARG A 68 -27.56 14.81 14.84
C ARG A 68 -27.88 13.80 13.74
N ARG A 69 -28.88 12.93 13.93
CA ARG A 69 -29.34 12.00 12.87
C ARG A 69 -29.99 12.79 11.71
N PHE A 70 -29.94 12.23 10.50
CA PHE A 70 -30.69 12.79 9.37
C PHE A 70 -32.17 12.43 9.52
N THR A 71 -33.03 13.44 9.39
CA THR A 71 -34.48 13.29 9.33
C THR A 71 -34.95 12.99 7.91
N GLU A 72 -36.23 12.64 7.74
CA GLU A 72 -36.81 12.45 6.41
C GLU A 72 -36.90 13.76 5.62
N ASN A 73 -37.09 14.88 6.30
CA ASN A 73 -37.10 16.20 5.67
C ASN A 73 -35.70 16.58 5.16
N ASP A 74 -34.64 16.24 5.92
CA ASP A 74 -33.27 16.40 5.45
C ASP A 74 -33.04 15.59 4.18
N ASP A 75 -33.46 14.31 4.15
CA ASP A 75 -33.32 13.46 2.96
C ASP A 75 -34.05 14.06 1.74
N LYS A 76 -35.29 14.53 1.90
CA LYS A 76 -36.05 15.18 0.82
C LYS A 76 -35.30 16.39 0.27
N ARG A 77 -34.76 17.24 1.16
CA ARG A 77 -33.99 18.43 0.78
C ARG A 77 -32.68 18.08 0.07
N ILE A 78 -31.93 17.11 0.59
CA ILE A 78 -30.69 16.62 -0.04
C ILE A 78 -30.99 16.08 -1.43
N ILE A 79 -32.04 15.27 -1.59
CA ILE A 79 -32.42 14.70 -2.90
C ILE A 79 -32.77 15.81 -3.89
N ALA A 80 -33.58 16.81 -3.46
CA ALA A 80 -33.98 17.92 -4.32
C ALA A 80 -32.76 18.75 -4.78
N MET A 81 -31.88 19.14 -3.86
CA MET A 81 -30.68 19.91 -4.19
C MET A 81 -29.68 19.11 -5.03
N TYR A 82 -29.47 17.84 -4.71
CA TYR A 82 -28.57 16.96 -5.47
C TYR A 82 -29.06 16.75 -6.91
N LYS A 83 -30.38 16.58 -7.12
CA LYS A 83 -30.97 16.49 -8.47
C LYS A 83 -30.83 17.79 -9.27
N LYS A 84 -30.78 18.94 -8.60
CA LYS A 84 -30.50 20.25 -9.20
C LYS A 84 -29.01 20.48 -9.50
N GLY A 85 -28.13 19.54 -9.16
CA GLY A 85 -26.69 19.66 -9.40
C GLY A 85 -25.92 20.45 -8.33
N ALA A 86 -26.53 20.75 -7.18
CA ALA A 86 -25.87 21.46 -6.09
C ALA A 86 -24.65 20.66 -5.56
N THR A 87 -23.61 21.37 -5.18
CA THR A 87 -22.39 20.74 -4.64
C THR A 87 -22.62 20.18 -3.24
N TYR A 88 -21.81 19.21 -2.80
CA TYR A 88 -21.93 18.66 -1.43
C TYR A 88 -21.72 19.73 -0.35
N LYS A 89 -20.92 20.77 -0.66
CA LYS A 89 -20.70 21.91 0.23
C LYS A 89 -21.97 22.74 0.37
N GLU A 90 -22.59 23.17 -0.73
CA GLU A 90 -23.84 23.93 -0.71
C GLU A 90 -24.97 23.19 -0.01
N ILE A 91 -25.11 21.89 -0.25
CA ILE A 91 -26.10 21.05 0.43
C ILE A 91 -25.80 21.00 1.94
N GLY A 92 -24.51 20.88 2.30
CA GLY A 92 -24.05 20.89 3.68
C GLY A 92 -24.38 22.20 4.37
N ASP A 93 -24.02 23.33 3.76
CA ASP A 93 -24.28 24.68 4.27
C ASP A 93 -25.78 24.91 4.47
N SER A 94 -26.64 24.38 3.59
CA SER A 94 -28.10 24.49 3.72
C SER A 94 -28.73 23.72 4.89
N LEU A 95 -27.99 22.77 5.46
CA LEU A 95 -28.42 21.87 6.54
C LEU A 95 -27.53 22.00 7.80
N ASP A 96 -26.64 22.99 7.81
CA ASP A 96 -25.58 23.17 8.82
C ASP A 96 -24.75 21.90 9.06
N ARG A 97 -24.41 21.19 7.97
CA ARG A 97 -23.59 19.96 7.99
C ARG A 97 -22.33 20.12 7.17
N SER A 98 -21.31 19.32 7.52
CA SER A 98 -20.14 19.21 6.64
C SER A 98 -20.52 18.53 5.32
N GLY A 99 -19.91 18.98 4.22
CA GLY A 99 -20.06 18.33 2.91
C GLY A 99 -19.70 16.85 2.93
N GLN A 100 -18.78 16.44 3.81
CA GLN A 100 -18.44 15.02 4.01
C GLN A 100 -19.60 14.20 4.60
N SER A 101 -20.35 14.78 5.53
CA SER A 101 -21.56 14.14 6.09
C SER A 101 -22.62 13.93 5.00
N ILE A 102 -22.79 14.94 4.13
CA ILE A 102 -23.69 14.87 2.98
C ILE A 102 -23.25 13.81 1.97
N ALA A 103 -21.96 13.78 1.60
CA ALA A 103 -21.41 12.78 0.69
C ALA A 103 -21.67 11.35 1.22
N GLY A 104 -21.42 11.11 2.51
CA GLY A 104 -21.73 9.84 3.15
C GLY A 104 -23.22 9.50 3.17
N ARG A 105 -24.10 10.50 3.35
CA ARG A 105 -25.56 10.29 3.31
C ARG A 105 -26.05 9.98 1.90
N ILE A 106 -25.58 10.67 0.88
CA ILE A 106 -25.89 10.42 -0.53
C ILE A 106 -25.44 9.02 -0.95
N ALA A 107 -24.23 8.60 -0.56
CA ALA A 107 -23.74 7.24 -0.82
C ALA A 107 -24.68 6.16 -0.25
N ARG A 108 -25.17 6.35 0.99
CA ARG A 108 -26.17 5.44 1.60
C ARG A 108 -27.50 5.47 0.84
N MET A 109 -27.99 6.64 0.46
CA MET A 109 -29.22 6.76 -0.33
C MET A 109 -29.12 6.06 -1.68
N LYS A 110 -27.96 6.13 -2.34
CA LYS A 110 -27.68 5.37 -3.57
C LYS A 110 -27.66 3.87 -3.34
N LYS A 111 -27.14 3.40 -2.20
CA LYS A 111 -27.15 1.98 -1.83
C LYS A 111 -28.57 1.44 -1.60
N ILE A 112 -29.44 2.24 -0.99
CA ILE A 112 -30.84 1.88 -0.68
C ILE A 112 -31.78 2.10 -1.89
N GLY A 113 -31.30 2.72 -2.97
CA GLY A 113 -32.07 2.94 -4.19
C GLY A 113 -32.91 4.22 -4.20
N LYS A 114 -32.82 5.08 -3.16
CA LYS A 114 -33.49 6.39 -3.14
C LYS A 114 -32.88 7.39 -4.15
N LEU A 115 -31.62 7.17 -4.53
CA LEU A 115 -30.93 7.92 -5.58
C LEU A 115 -30.35 6.94 -6.60
N ARG A 116 -30.32 7.36 -7.89
CA ARG A 116 -29.71 6.57 -8.95
C ARG A 116 -28.22 6.39 -8.66
N GLN A 117 -27.76 5.14 -8.68
CA GLN A 117 -26.34 4.83 -8.63
C GLN A 117 -25.67 5.32 -9.92
N THR A 118 -24.48 5.89 -9.81
CA THR A 118 -23.66 6.14 -10.98
C THR A 118 -23.17 4.82 -11.55
N ALA A 119 -22.86 4.76 -12.85
CA ALA A 119 -22.33 3.55 -13.49
C ALA A 119 -21.09 3.00 -12.75
N VAL A 120 -20.28 3.90 -12.18
CA VAL A 120 -19.11 3.58 -11.35
C VAL A 120 -19.50 2.80 -10.08
N GLN A 121 -20.61 3.16 -9.45
CA GLN A 121 -21.06 2.61 -8.16
C GLN A 121 -22.00 1.42 -8.28
N ARG A 122 -22.43 1.06 -9.50
CA ARG A 122 -23.33 -0.07 -9.75
C ARG A 122 -22.64 -1.39 -9.43
N ASN A 123 -23.28 -2.25 -8.65
CA ASN A 123 -22.77 -3.61 -8.38
C ASN A 123 -22.70 -4.44 -9.66
N TRP A 124 -21.82 -5.45 -9.69
CA TRP A 124 -21.77 -6.42 -10.78
C TRP A 124 -22.97 -7.36 -10.69
N THR A 125 -23.72 -7.49 -11.78
CA THR A 125 -24.77 -8.50 -11.88
C THR A 125 -24.17 -9.83 -12.34
N GLN A 126 -24.81 -10.96 -12.02
CA GLN A 126 -24.30 -12.27 -12.44
C GLN A 126 -24.14 -12.36 -13.96
N LYS A 127 -25.15 -11.89 -14.72
CA LYS A 127 -25.11 -11.82 -16.18
C LYS A 127 -23.89 -11.06 -16.71
N GLU A 128 -23.52 -9.94 -16.07
CA GLU A 128 -22.31 -9.19 -16.46
C GLU A 128 -21.02 -9.96 -16.16
N VAL A 129 -21.01 -10.73 -15.06
CA VAL A 129 -19.86 -11.59 -14.74
C VAL A 129 -19.76 -12.72 -15.75
N ASP A 130 -20.88 -13.32 -16.15
CA ASP A 130 -20.90 -14.40 -17.13
C ASP A 130 -20.41 -13.91 -18.50
N ILE A 131 -20.91 -12.75 -18.96
CA ILE A 131 -20.42 -12.09 -20.18
C ILE A 131 -18.92 -11.80 -20.09
N LEU A 132 -18.45 -11.30 -18.94
CA LEU A 132 -17.03 -11.02 -18.72
C LEU A 132 -16.19 -12.29 -18.84
N LEU A 133 -16.61 -13.39 -18.20
CA LEU A 133 -15.87 -14.66 -18.20
C LEU A 133 -15.85 -15.34 -19.57
N VAL A 134 -16.93 -15.25 -20.34
CA VAL A 134 -17.00 -15.82 -21.70
C VAL A 134 -16.07 -15.08 -22.67
N ASN A 135 -15.91 -13.77 -22.51
CA ASN A 135 -15.21 -12.92 -23.48
C ASN A 135 -13.79 -12.52 -23.04
N ILE A 136 -13.30 -12.99 -21.88
CA ILE A 136 -11.98 -12.57 -21.38
C ILE A 136 -10.86 -13.31 -22.10
N ASN A 137 -9.90 -12.55 -22.65
CA ASN A 137 -8.72 -13.11 -23.32
C ASN A 137 -7.46 -12.74 -22.54
N PHE A 138 -6.62 -13.74 -22.30
CA PHE A 138 -5.32 -13.57 -21.64
C PHE A 138 -4.17 -13.67 -22.64
N ASP A 139 -3.08 -12.96 -22.37
CA ASP A 139 -1.81 -13.16 -23.03
C ASP A 139 -1.04 -14.36 -22.42
N GLU A 140 0.09 -14.74 -23.02
CA GLU A 140 0.92 -15.87 -22.56
C GLU A 140 1.42 -15.73 -21.11
N ASN A 141 1.45 -14.50 -20.60
CA ASN A 141 1.85 -14.18 -19.23
C ASN A 141 0.66 -14.17 -18.25
N GLY A 142 -0.57 -14.40 -18.74
CA GLY A 142 -1.80 -14.44 -17.96
C GLY A 142 -2.41 -13.05 -17.70
N PHE A 143 -1.99 -12.01 -18.42
CA PHE A 143 -2.59 -10.67 -18.33
C PHE A 143 -3.73 -10.51 -19.34
N CYS A 144 -4.79 -9.82 -18.93
CA CYS A 144 -5.94 -9.59 -19.78
C CYS A 144 -5.57 -8.62 -20.92
N CYS A 145 -5.78 -9.01 -22.17
CA CYS A 145 -5.34 -8.25 -23.33
C CYS A 145 -6.47 -7.43 -23.98
N ASN A 146 -7.73 -7.73 -23.69
CA ASN A 146 -8.91 -7.16 -24.37
C ASN A 146 -9.80 -6.26 -23.48
N HIS A 147 -9.19 -5.50 -22.57
CA HIS A 147 -9.92 -4.63 -21.63
C HIS A 147 -10.91 -3.66 -22.29
N ALA A 148 -10.57 -3.10 -23.45
CA ALA A 148 -11.42 -2.13 -24.15
C ALA A 148 -12.73 -2.78 -24.66
N GLU A 149 -12.66 -4.01 -25.16
CA GLU A 149 -13.82 -4.76 -25.65
C GLU A 149 -14.71 -5.18 -24.49
N LEU A 150 -14.13 -5.70 -23.42
CA LEU A 150 -14.85 -6.00 -22.17
C LEU A 150 -15.57 -4.75 -21.62
N GLY A 151 -14.94 -3.58 -21.77
CA GLY A 151 -15.52 -2.26 -21.42
C GLY A 151 -16.82 -1.99 -22.13
N ARG A 152 -16.83 -2.20 -23.46
CA ARG A 152 -17.99 -2.01 -24.31
C ARG A 152 -19.08 -3.02 -24.00
N LEU A 153 -18.73 -4.30 -23.86
CA LEU A 153 -19.69 -5.38 -23.62
C LEU A 153 -20.39 -5.25 -22.25
N CYS A 154 -19.63 -4.93 -21.20
CA CYS A 154 -20.19 -4.83 -19.84
C CYS A 154 -20.73 -3.42 -19.52
N ASN A 155 -20.54 -2.45 -20.42
CA ASN A 155 -20.75 -1.02 -20.16
C ASN A 155 -20.07 -0.58 -18.84
N ARG A 156 -18.76 -0.89 -18.75
CA ARG A 156 -17.92 -0.64 -17.57
C ARG A 156 -16.66 0.10 -17.97
N THR A 157 -16.13 0.88 -17.03
CA THR A 157 -14.83 1.53 -17.23
C THR A 157 -13.70 0.50 -17.13
N PHE A 158 -12.54 0.86 -17.70
CA PHE A 158 -11.31 0.06 -17.60
C PHE A 158 -10.99 -0.33 -16.16
N GLU A 159 -11.02 0.63 -15.23
CA GLU A 159 -10.73 0.42 -13.81
C GLU A 159 -11.69 -0.58 -13.16
N GLN A 160 -12.98 -0.53 -13.49
CA GLN A 160 -13.98 -1.46 -12.96
C GLN A 160 -13.70 -2.89 -13.42
N ILE A 161 -13.30 -3.07 -14.68
CA ILE A 161 -12.97 -4.37 -15.25
C ILE A 161 -11.71 -4.93 -14.60
N VAL A 162 -10.64 -4.15 -14.54
CA VAL A 162 -9.39 -4.55 -13.87
C VAL A 162 -9.67 -4.93 -12.40
N GLY A 163 -10.45 -4.11 -11.70
CA GLY A 163 -10.86 -4.38 -10.32
C GLY A 163 -11.65 -5.68 -10.17
N LYS A 164 -12.58 -5.97 -11.09
CA LYS A 164 -13.36 -7.21 -11.08
C LYS A 164 -12.52 -8.44 -11.40
N ILE A 165 -11.66 -8.38 -12.42
CA ILE A 165 -10.72 -9.47 -12.77
C ILE A 165 -9.82 -9.79 -11.57
N ASN A 166 -9.26 -8.76 -10.93
CA ASN A 166 -8.42 -8.96 -9.74
C ASN A 166 -9.18 -9.58 -8.57
N ARG A 167 -10.47 -9.25 -8.40
CA ARG A 167 -11.32 -9.89 -7.40
C ARG A 167 -11.58 -11.36 -7.74
N LEU A 168 -11.92 -11.67 -9.00
CA LEU A 168 -12.12 -13.05 -9.47
C LEU A 168 -10.85 -13.91 -9.29
N ARG A 169 -9.66 -13.32 -9.46
CA ARG A 169 -8.37 -13.98 -9.16
C ARG A 169 -8.14 -14.24 -7.66
N LYS A 170 -8.63 -13.35 -6.79
CA LYS A 170 -8.59 -13.56 -5.33
C LYS A 170 -9.57 -14.64 -4.89
N GLU A 171 -10.72 -14.70 -5.55
CA GLU A 171 -11.77 -15.71 -5.33
C GLU A 171 -11.38 -17.09 -5.93
N GLY A 172 -10.31 -17.16 -6.73
CA GLY A 172 -9.82 -18.41 -7.33
C GLY A 172 -10.53 -18.82 -8.62
N VAL A 173 -11.44 -17.98 -9.14
CA VAL A 173 -12.15 -18.23 -10.40
C VAL A 173 -11.25 -18.06 -11.62
N LEU A 174 -10.28 -17.14 -11.52
CA LEU A 174 -9.30 -16.87 -12.58
C LEU A 174 -7.88 -17.13 -12.07
N GLU A 175 -7.02 -17.60 -12.96
CA GLU A 175 -5.61 -17.80 -12.66
C GLU A 175 -4.86 -16.46 -12.49
N LYS A 176 -3.83 -16.50 -11.64
CA LYS A 176 -2.95 -15.36 -11.42
C LYS A 176 -1.90 -15.29 -12.53
N PRO A 177 -1.49 -14.09 -12.98
CA PRO A 177 -0.42 -13.95 -13.96
C PRO A 177 0.90 -14.57 -13.48
N LYS A 178 1.75 -14.97 -14.42
CA LYS A 178 3.09 -15.51 -14.12
C LYS A 178 3.90 -14.49 -13.32
N LYS A 179 4.47 -14.90 -12.18
CA LYS A 179 5.27 -14.01 -11.32
C LYS A 179 6.51 -13.50 -12.06
N GLY A 180 6.88 -12.25 -11.80
CA GLY A 180 8.06 -11.63 -12.40
C GLY A 180 7.90 -11.24 -13.88
N THR A 181 6.72 -11.45 -14.47
CA THR A 181 6.43 -11.06 -15.85
C THR A 181 5.57 -9.79 -15.92
N THR A 182 5.45 -9.22 -17.12
CA THR A 182 4.58 -8.09 -17.43
C THR A 182 3.71 -8.42 -18.63
N SER A 183 2.63 -7.66 -18.86
CA SER A 183 1.80 -7.86 -20.05
C SER A 183 2.61 -7.62 -21.32
N ILE A 184 2.40 -8.47 -22.33
CA ILE A 184 3.07 -8.37 -23.63
C ILE A 184 2.80 -6.99 -24.26
N LYS A 185 1.54 -6.54 -24.26
CA LYS A 185 1.15 -5.22 -24.77
C LYS A 185 1.84 -4.06 -24.03
N ALA A 186 2.02 -4.19 -22.72
CA ALA A 186 2.73 -3.17 -21.93
C ALA A 186 4.22 -3.13 -22.28
N LYS A 187 4.85 -4.30 -22.46
CA LYS A 187 6.24 -4.40 -22.91
C LYS A 187 6.43 -3.81 -24.31
N GLU A 188 5.56 -4.13 -25.25
CA GLU A 188 5.58 -3.55 -26.61
C GLU A 188 5.42 -2.04 -26.58
N SER A 189 4.46 -1.51 -25.81
CA SER A 189 4.27 -0.07 -25.67
C SER A 189 5.51 0.61 -25.09
N MET A 190 6.14 0.00 -24.09
CA MET A 190 7.37 0.51 -23.50
C MET A 190 8.53 0.48 -24.49
N ASN A 191 8.67 -0.60 -25.26
CA ASN A 191 9.68 -0.71 -26.31
C ASN A 191 9.47 0.37 -27.38
N ARG A 192 8.24 0.56 -27.89
CA ARG A 192 7.92 1.63 -28.84
C ARG A 192 8.26 3.02 -28.29
N PHE A 193 7.94 3.28 -27.03
CA PHE A 193 8.30 4.53 -26.36
C PHE A 193 9.82 4.72 -26.27
N ASN A 194 10.56 3.68 -25.89
CA ASN A 194 12.01 3.71 -25.79
C ASN A 194 12.67 3.86 -27.17
N ASP A 195 12.20 3.14 -28.18
CA ASP A 195 12.69 3.24 -29.55
C ASP A 195 12.49 4.66 -30.08
N ALA A 196 11.33 5.28 -29.83
CA ALA A 196 11.08 6.68 -30.21
C ALA A 196 11.98 7.65 -29.42
N ARG A 197 12.12 7.46 -28.10
CA ARG A 197 12.90 8.34 -27.22
C ARG A 197 14.40 8.28 -27.53
N PHE A 198 14.93 7.11 -27.84
CA PHE A 198 16.35 6.87 -28.04
C PHE A 198 16.72 6.69 -29.53
N ALA A 199 15.82 7.00 -30.47
CA ALA A 199 16.08 6.89 -31.91
C ALA A 199 17.32 7.68 -32.38
N HIS A 200 17.65 8.78 -31.71
CA HIS A 200 18.80 9.63 -31.99
C HIS A 200 20.13 9.04 -31.48
N ILE A 201 20.08 8.06 -30.58
CA ILE A 201 21.27 7.38 -30.09
C ILE A 201 21.53 6.20 -31.03
N PRO A 202 22.68 6.15 -31.71
CA PRO A 202 23.01 5.03 -32.56
C PRO A 202 23.01 3.76 -31.71
N LYS A 203 22.14 2.79 -32.04
CA LYS A 203 22.17 1.47 -31.40
C LYS A 203 23.57 0.91 -31.63
N LYS A 204 24.33 0.69 -30.55
CA LYS A 204 25.62 0.00 -30.61
C LYS A 204 25.36 -1.30 -31.38
N LYS A 205 25.99 -1.47 -32.54
CA LYS A 205 25.91 -2.73 -33.26
C LYS A 205 26.40 -3.79 -32.28
N GLU A 206 25.49 -4.63 -31.81
CA GLU A 206 25.87 -5.89 -31.19
C GLU A 206 26.47 -6.70 -32.32
N GLU A 207 27.79 -6.54 -32.53
CA GLU A 207 28.56 -7.62 -33.10
C GLU A 207 28.26 -8.81 -32.20
N SER A 208 27.52 -9.77 -32.75
CA SER A 208 27.28 -11.09 -32.17
C SER A 208 28.62 -11.83 -32.11
N THR A 209 29.53 -11.32 -31.31
CA THR A 209 30.66 -12.06 -30.80
C THR A 209 30.09 -12.90 -29.66
N MET A 210 29.43 -14.00 -30.04
CA MET A 210 29.76 -15.25 -29.36
C MET A 210 31.25 -15.48 -29.60
N LYS A 211 32.09 -14.76 -28.84
CA LYS A 211 33.41 -15.27 -28.53
C LYS A 211 33.12 -16.52 -27.74
N GLU A 212 33.12 -17.66 -28.43
CA GLU A 212 33.55 -18.90 -27.81
C GLU A 212 34.74 -18.52 -26.92
N LEU A 213 34.56 -18.66 -25.61
CA LEU A 213 35.69 -18.68 -24.70
C LEU A 213 36.45 -19.95 -25.05
N ILE A 214 37.29 -19.88 -26.08
CA ILE A 214 38.44 -20.76 -26.22
C ILE A 214 39.30 -20.40 -25.03
N GLN A 215 39.08 -21.08 -23.90
CA GLN A 215 40.07 -21.11 -22.84
C GLN A 215 41.35 -21.62 -23.51
N PRO A 216 42.46 -20.86 -23.53
CA PRO A 216 43.72 -21.44 -23.96
C PRO A 216 43.99 -22.59 -23.00
N SER A 217 44.05 -23.82 -23.50
CA SER A 217 44.47 -24.98 -22.71
C SER A 217 45.93 -24.76 -22.33
N PHE A 218 46.17 -24.28 -21.10
CA PHE A 218 47.52 -24.15 -20.58
C PHE A 218 47.88 -25.47 -19.89
N THR A 219 48.90 -26.14 -20.42
CA THR A 219 49.50 -27.32 -19.79
C THR A 219 50.55 -26.82 -18.79
N VAL A 220 50.33 -27.02 -17.49
CA VAL A 220 51.29 -26.66 -16.44
C VAL A 220 52.16 -27.88 -16.15
N GLU A 221 53.44 -27.83 -16.52
CA GLU A 221 54.45 -28.78 -16.03
C GLU A 221 55.18 -28.15 -14.83
N SER A 222 55.05 -28.78 -13.66
CA SER A 222 55.84 -28.43 -12.47
C SER A 222 57.02 -29.40 -12.36
N ARG A 223 58.25 -28.88 -12.34
CA ARG A 223 59.46 -29.66 -12.06
C ARG A 223 60.17 -29.09 -10.83
N GLU A 224 60.69 -29.96 -9.99
CA GLU A 224 61.54 -29.56 -8.87
C GLU A 224 62.94 -29.20 -9.41
N VAL A 225 63.39 -27.98 -9.15
CA VAL A 225 64.71 -27.48 -9.57
C VAL A 225 65.46 -26.99 -8.34
N THR A 226 66.67 -27.51 -8.12
CA THR A 226 67.58 -27.00 -7.07
C THR A 226 68.24 -25.71 -7.54
N LEU A 227 68.07 -24.64 -6.79
CA LEU A 227 68.57 -23.29 -7.13
C LEU A 227 69.54 -22.78 -6.07
N ILE A 228 70.46 -21.90 -6.48
CA ILE A 228 71.31 -21.12 -5.57
C ILE A 228 70.61 -19.79 -5.32
N LEU A 229 70.30 -19.48 -4.06
CA LEU A 229 69.74 -18.19 -3.65
C LEU A 229 70.86 -17.30 -3.11
N THR A 230 71.12 -16.19 -3.80
CA THR A 230 71.99 -15.13 -3.31
C THR A 230 71.12 -13.98 -2.78
N THR A 231 71.22 -13.71 -1.49
CA THR A 231 70.56 -12.56 -0.85
C THR A 231 71.59 -11.48 -0.59
N THR A 232 71.37 -10.28 -1.12
CA THR A 232 72.22 -9.11 -0.85
C THR A 232 71.41 -8.08 -0.07
N ILE A 233 71.98 -7.56 1.02
CA ILE A 233 71.36 -6.52 1.85
C ILE A 233 72.26 -5.29 1.80
N ILE A 234 71.77 -4.21 1.20
CA ILE A 234 72.49 -2.92 1.11
C ILE A 234 71.54 -1.84 1.62
N ASN A 235 71.99 -1.06 2.61
CA ASN A 235 71.23 0.08 3.18
C ASN A 235 69.77 -0.27 3.55
N GLY A 236 69.52 -1.45 4.13
CA GLY A 236 68.19 -1.88 4.58
C GLY A 236 67.25 -2.36 3.46
N HIS A 237 67.73 -2.50 2.23
CA HIS A 237 66.99 -3.10 1.13
C HIS A 237 67.53 -4.50 0.83
N ARG A 238 66.63 -5.49 0.81
CA ARG A 238 66.95 -6.89 0.48
C ARG A 238 66.66 -7.14 -1.00
N SER A 239 67.67 -7.58 -1.73
CA SER A 239 67.53 -8.13 -3.09
C SER A 239 67.83 -9.64 -3.08
N GLU A 240 67.03 -10.39 -3.82
CA GLU A 240 67.15 -11.85 -3.94
C GLU A 240 67.35 -12.20 -5.41
N GLN A 241 68.41 -12.95 -5.69
CA GLN A 241 68.73 -13.47 -7.02
C GLN A 241 68.80 -14.99 -6.96
N TYR A 242 68.16 -15.65 -7.92
CA TYR A 242 68.10 -17.10 -8.04
C TYR A 242 68.93 -17.53 -9.25
N PHE A 243 69.92 -18.39 -9.02
CA PHE A 243 70.81 -18.89 -10.05
C PHE A 243 70.65 -20.40 -10.25
N SER A 244 70.93 -20.87 -11.46
CA SER A 244 71.13 -22.29 -11.76
C SER A 244 72.45 -22.78 -11.15
N LYS A 245 72.66 -24.11 -11.08
CA LYS A 245 73.94 -24.68 -10.64
C LYS A 245 75.13 -24.26 -11.52
N ASP A 246 74.87 -23.96 -12.79
CA ASP A 246 75.87 -23.51 -13.76
C ASP A 246 76.15 -22.00 -13.68
N GLY A 247 75.53 -21.31 -12.71
CA GLY A 247 75.75 -19.88 -12.46
C GLY A 247 74.91 -18.94 -13.32
N GLN A 248 73.91 -19.44 -14.05
CA GLN A 248 73.03 -18.61 -14.87
C GLN A 248 71.91 -17.99 -14.02
N LEU A 249 71.68 -16.68 -14.13
CA LEU A 249 70.60 -15.99 -13.42
C LEU A 249 69.23 -16.40 -14.00
N ILE A 250 68.40 -17.02 -13.17
CA ILE A 250 67.06 -17.51 -13.55
C ILE A 250 65.99 -16.46 -13.23
N ALA A 251 66.07 -15.85 -12.06
CA ALA A 251 65.10 -14.84 -11.64
C ALA A 251 65.75 -13.85 -10.67
N GLN A 252 65.33 -12.60 -10.75
CA GLN A 252 65.71 -11.55 -9.81
C GLN A 252 64.44 -10.92 -9.24
N LYS A 253 64.32 -10.94 -7.91
CA LYS A 253 63.25 -10.24 -7.21
C LYS A 253 63.66 -8.78 -7.01
N LYS A 254 62.73 -7.86 -7.30
CA LYS A 254 62.98 -6.42 -7.12
C LYS A 254 63.31 -6.12 -5.64
N PRO A 255 64.25 -5.19 -5.36
CA PRO A 255 64.64 -4.86 -4.00
C PRO A 255 63.41 -4.41 -3.20
N THR A 256 63.18 -5.05 -2.05
CA THR A 256 62.08 -4.69 -1.15
C THR A 256 62.70 -4.14 0.14
N SER A 257 62.12 -3.05 0.67
CA SER A 257 62.53 -2.50 1.97
C SER A 257 62.31 -3.56 3.05
N VAL A 258 63.34 -3.81 3.87
CA VAL A 258 63.21 -4.69 5.03
C VAL A 258 62.37 -3.96 6.06
N ALA A 259 61.12 -4.38 6.24
CA ALA A 259 60.26 -3.83 7.30
C ALA A 259 60.89 -4.12 8.67
N PRO A 260 60.86 -3.18 9.63
CA PRO A 260 61.42 -3.40 10.95
C PRO A 260 60.68 -4.54 11.65
N GLU A 261 61.43 -5.53 12.12
CA GLU A 261 60.92 -6.59 12.99
C GLU A 261 60.27 -5.94 14.22
N VAL A 262 58.96 -6.14 14.36
CA VAL A 262 58.28 -5.91 15.63
C VAL A 262 58.69 -7.07 16.53
N SER A 263 59.66 -6.82 17.42
CA SER A 263 59.94 -7.71 18.55
C SER A 263 58.64 -7.95 19.32
N LYS A 264 58.33 -9.22 19.53
CA LYS A 264 57.34 -9.66 20.52
C LYS A 264 57.80 -9.35 21.94
#